data_AF-A0A7V9TUQ9-F1
#
_entry.id   AF-A0A7V9TUQ9-F1
#
_cell.length_a   1.000
_cell.length_b   1.000
_cell.length_c   1.000
_cell.angle_alpha   90.00
_cell.angle_beta   90.00
_cell.angle_gamma   90.00
#
_symmetry.space_group_name_H-M   'P 1'
#
loop_
_entity.id
_entity.type
_entity.pdbx_description
1 polymer ?
#
loop_
_entity_poly.entity_id
_entity_poly.type
_entity_poly.pdbx_seq_one_letter_code
_entity_poly.pdbx_strand_id
1 'polypeptide(L)'
;MATRPRSVSKPPPWAADAPRVRECADRPEHALDWATLPVLPGLVAAGGALLFGVNAWALDGAGALWRDSLPVSPQLVFVARLRVLCEVLFVATALTLVVAGVRAGGLPTSAELAALVATLVVVSLQVVARSMHWSVRRPFATDLESARATPAPPLVMVGYSAYLALTSTLTGMIFSTTAQADGPQWAILFAVPCLLAAVRRLLITSREWATPEARSRVIATVAAR
;
A
#
# COMPACT_ATOMS: atom_id res chain seq x y z
N MET A 1 -59.16 -12.65 45.22
CA MET A 1 -57.73 -12.59 45.60
C MET A 1 -57.06 -11.67 44.59
N ALA A 2 -56.99 -10.37 44.89
CA ALA A 2 -56.62 -9.32 43.93
C ALA A 2 -55.13 -8.94 44.06
N THR A 3 -54.41 -9.00 42.95
CA THR A 3 -52.99 -8.65 42.82
C THR A 3 -52.78 -7.13 42.84
N ARG A 4 -51.93 -6.63 43.76
CA ARG A 4 -51.52 -5.22 43.85
C ARG A 4 -50.64 -4.81 42.65
N PRO A 5 -50.76 -3.56 42.14
CA PRO A 5 -49.87 -3.04 41.10
C PRO A 5 -48.52 -2.61 41.67
N ARG A 6 -47.42 -2.93 40.97
CA ARG A 6 -46.06 -2.46 41.28
C ARG A 6 -45.94 -0.97 40.93
N SER A 7 -45.54 -0.15 41.90
CA SER A 7 -45.19 1.26 41.71
C SER A 7 -43.93 1.40 40.85
N VAL A 8 -44.03 2.13 39.75
CA VAL A 8 -42.87 2.52 38.92
C VAL A 8 -42.13 3.63 39.65
N SER A 9 -40.93 3.33 40.16
CA SER A 9 -40.04 4.31 40.76
C SER A 9 -39.51 5.28 39.71
N LYS A 10 -39.65 6.58 39.97
CA LYS A 10 -39.12 7.67 39.14
C LYS A 10 -37.58 7.58 39.11
N PRO A 11 -36.92 7.70 37.93
CA PRO A 11 -35.46 7.62 37.86
C PRO A 11 -34.79 8.80 38.59
N PRO A 12 -33.59 8.60 39.15
CA PRO A 12 -32.90 9.61 39.94
C PRO A 12 -32.44 10.80 39.08
N PRO A 13 -32.34 12.01 39.68
CA PRO A 13 -32.12 13.27 38.96
C PRO A 13 -30.77 13.39 38.24
N TRP A 14 -29.78 12.55 38.55
CA TRP A 14 -28.49 12.52 37.84
C TRP A 14 -28.55 11.80 36.49
N ALA A 15 -29.64 11.07 36.20
CA ALA A 15 -29.80 10.34 34.94
C ALA A 15 -30.24 11.23 33.76
N ALA A 16 -30.48 12.53 33.99
CA ALA A 16 -30.91 13.46 32.95
C ALA A 16 -29.76 13.92 32.02
N ASP A 17 -28.51 13.88 32.50
CA ASP A 17 -27.34 14.42 31.78
C ASP A 17 -26.37 13.34 31.26
N ALA A 18 -26.78 12.07 31.26
CA ALA A 18 -25.98 11.04 30.64
C ALA A 18 -25.97 11.25 29.11
N PRO A 19 -24.80 11.44 28.46
CA PRO A 19 -24.73 11.47 27.00
C PRO A 19 -25.37 10.20 26.46
N ARG A 20 -26.22 10.33 25.43
CA ARG A 20 -27.04 9.24 24.88
C ARG A 20 -26.16 8.03 24.52
N VAL A 21 -26.06 7.06 25.43
CA VAL A 21 -25.43 5.74 25.19
C VAL A 21 -26.31 4.85 24.27
N ARG A 22 -27.39 5.40 23.69
CA ARG A 22 -28.40 4.64 22.94
C ARG A 22 -28.00 4.29 21.50
N GLU A 23 -26.84 4.74 21.01
CA GLU A 23 -26.36 4.40 19.66
C GLU A 23 -25.36 3.23 19.62
N CYS A 24 -24.95 2.69 20.78
CA CYS A 24 -23.96 1.60 20.84
C CYS A 24 -24.54 0.17 20.83
N ALA A 25 -25.85 -0.01 20.72
CA ALA A 25 -26.48 -1.33 20.94
C ALA A 25 -26.57 -2.23 19.69
N ASP A 26 -26.23 -1.75 18.49
CA ASP A 26 -26.38 -2.52 17.24
C ASP A 26 -25.07 -2.72 16.44
N ARG A 27 -23.90 -2.34 16.99
CA ARG A 27 -22.63 -2.70 16.33
C ARG A 27 -22.26 -4.12 16.73
N PRO A 28 -22.17 -5.09 15.80
CA PRO A 28 -21.62 -6.38 16.12
C PRO A 28 -20.20 -6.17 16.65
N GLU A 29 -19.91 -6.77 17.80
CA GLU A 29 -18.71 -6.60 18.65
C GLU A 29 -17.40 -7.00 17.94
N HIS A 30 -17.47 -7.36 16.65
CA HIS A 30 -16.42 -7.89 15.80
C HIS A 30 -16.30 -7.18 14.43
N ALA A 31 -17.04 -6.10 14.18
CA ALA A 31 -16.90 -5.34 12.93
C ALA A 31 -15.63 -4.48 12.94
N LEU A 32 -14.91 -4.49 11.81
CA LEU A 32 -13.76 -3.60 11.60
C LEU A 32 -14.23 -2.15 11.46
N ASP A 33 -13.45 -1.24 12.04
CA ASP A 33 -13.68 0.21 11.90
C ASP A 33 -13.08 0.72 10.58
N TRP A 34 -13.90 1.40 9.78
CA TRP A 34 -13.50 1.99 8.50
C TRP A 34 -12.32 2.95 8.63
N ALA A 35 -12.20 3.67 9.74
CA ALA A 35 -11.09 4.58 10.01
C ALA A 35 -9.72 3.86 10.14
N THR A 36 -9.71 2.55 10.39
CA THR A 36 -8.48 1.74 10.56
C THR A 36 -8.02 1.04 9.28
N LEU A 37 -8.93 0.86 8.31
CA LEU A 37 -8.66 0.21 7.03
C LEU A 37 -7.56 0.87 6.18
N PRO A 38 -7.32 2.20 6.24
CA PRO A 38 -6.20 2.84 5.54
C PRO A 38 -4.80 2.30 5.90
N VAL A 39 -4.64 1.52 6.97
CA VAL A 39 -3.35 0.89 7.29
C VAL A 39 -3.07 -0.34 6.41
N LEU A 40 -4.10 -1.06 5.96
CA LEU A 40 -3.97 -2.33 5.22
C LEU A 40 -3.21 -2.20 3.89
N PRO A 41 -3.41 -1.13 3.09
CA PRO A 41 -2.67 -0.96 1.84
C PRO A 41 -1.16 -1.01 2.00
N GLY A 42 -0.66 -0.48 3.11
CA GLY A 42 0.77 -0.48 3.41
C GLY A 42 1.35 -1.88 3.53
N LEU A 43 0.66 -2.73 4.29
CA LEU A 43 1.11 -4.10 4.54
C LEU A 43 1.13 -4.94 3.26
N VAL A 44 0.04 -4.89 2.48
CA VAL A 44 -0.11 -5.71 1.27
C VAL A 44 0.85 -5.25 0.18
N ALA A 45 0.91 -3.95 -0.10
CA ALA A 45 1.79 -3.42 -1.12
C ALA A 45 3.27 -3.63 -0.75
N ALA A 46 3.67 -3.40 0.51
CA ALA A 46 5.02 -3.64 0.98
C ALA A 46 5.40 -5.13 0.86
N GLY A 47 4.52 -6.04 1.30
CA GLY A 47 4.74 -7.48 1.18
C GLY A 47 4.93 -7.92 -0.28
N GLY A 48 4.04 -7.49 -1.17
CA GLY A 48 4.15 -7.79 -2.60
C GLY A 48 5.42 -7.22 -3.24
N ALA A 49 5.84 -6.01 -2.83
CA ALA A 49 7.08 -5.42 -3.33
C ALA A 49 8.32 -6.17 -2.85
N LEU A 50 8.33 -6.72 -1.64
CA LEU A 50 9.44 -7.56 -1.18
C LEU A 50 9.59 -8.85 -2.00
N LEU A 51 8.47 -9.39 -2.50
CA LEU A 51 8.47 -10.59 -3.35
C LEU A 51 8.95 -10.30 -4.78
N PHE A 52 8.45 -9.23 -5.40
CA PHE A 52 8.62 -9.01 -6.84
C PHE A 52 9.23 -7.65 -7.22
N GLY A 53 9.15 -6.65 -6.36
CA GLY A 53 9.48 -5.26 -6.67
C GLY A 53 10.91 -4.86 -6.35
N VAL A 54 11.50 -5.35 -5.26
CA VAL A 54 12.80 -4.86 -4.77
C VAL A 54 13.94 -5.10 -5.77
N ASN A 55 13.88 -6.18 -6.52
CA ASN A 55 14.84 -6.50 -7.57
C ASN A 55 14.11 -6.96 -8.84
N ALA A 56 13.23 -6.10 -9.35
CA ALA A 56 12.34 -6.42 -10.46
C ALA A 56 13.07 -6.78 -11.77
N TRP A 57 14.33 -6.35 -11.94
CA TRP A 57 15.15 -6.71 -13.10
C TRP A 57 15.72 -8.12 -13.04
N ALA A 58 15.92 -8.68 -11.84
CA ALA A 58 16.40 -10.05 -11.69
C ALA A 58 15.37 -11.11 -12.14
N LEU A 59 14.09 -10.75 -12.28
CA LEU A 59 13.06 -11.64 -12.83
C LEU A 59 13.33 -12.04 -14.29
N ASP A 60 14.15 -11.28 -15.02
CA ASP A 60 14.53 -11.65 -16.38
C ASP A 60 15.71 -12.64 -16.44
N GLY A 61 16.52 -12.71 -15.39
CA GLY A 61 17.74 -13.52 -15.34
C GLY A 61 18.63 -13.37 -16.58
N ALA A 62 19.15 -14.49 -17.09
CA ALA A 62 19.92 -14.55 -18.34
C ALA A 62 19.15 -14.00 -19.57
N GLY A 63 17.81 -14.07 -19.54
CA GLY A 63 16.94 -13.50 -20.58
C GLY A 63 17.01 -11.97 -20.69
N ALA A 64 17.60 -11.27 -19.72
CA ALA A 64 17.81 -9.83 -19.78
C ALA A 64 18.74 -9.41 -20.94
N LEU A 65 19.79 -10.19 -21.22
CA LEU A 65 20.72 -9.91 -22.33
C LEU A 65 20.04 -10.02 -23.69
N TRP A 66 19.20 -11.05 -23.86
CA TRP A 66 18.42 -11.21 -25.09
C TRP A 66 17.42 -10.07 -25.26
N ARG A 67 16.69 -9.67 -24.21
CA ARG A 67 15.72 -8.58 -24.27
C ARG A 67 16.36 -7.23 -24.59
N ASP A 68 17.56 -6.95 -24.07
CA ASP A 68 18.27 -5.68 -24.34
C ASP A 68 18.82 -5.60 -25.77
N SER A 69 19.04 -6.75 -26.43
CA SER A 69 19.43 -6.78 -27.85
C SER A 69 18.30 -6.44 -28.83
N LEU A 70 17.04 -6.44 -28.35
CA LEU A 70 15.88 -6.13 -29.19
C LEU A 70 15.81 -4.62 -29.49
N PRO A 71 15.35 -4.22 -30.69
CA PRO A 71 15.23 -2.81 -31.09
C PRO A 71 14.00 -2.15 -30.45
N VAL A 72 13.90 -2.18 -29.13
CA VAL A 72 12.80 -1.63 -28.34
C VAL A 72 13.32 -0.44 -27.53
N SER A 73 12.51 0.61 -27.40
CA SER A 73 12.92 1.75 -26.58
C SER A 73 13.06 1.35 -25.11
N PRO A 74 14.15 1.76 -24.42
CA PRO A 74 14.37 1.38 -23.02
C PRO A 74 13.27 1.92 -22.10
N GLN A 75 12.68 3.05 -22.44
CA GLN A 75 11.54 3.62 -21.71
C GLN A 75 10.29 2.74 -21.81
N LEU A 76 10.03 2.10 -22.95
CA LEU A 76 8.89 1.20 -23.10
C LEU A 76 9.05 -0.04 -22.20
N VAL A 77 10.26 -0.62 -22.14
CA VAL A 77 10.56 -1.74 -21.24
C VAL A 77 10.36 -1.34 -19.78
N PHE A 78 10.82 -0.14 -19.40
CA PHE A 78 10.60 0.41 -18.06
C PHE A 78 9.11 0.59 -17.73
N VAL A 79 8.34 1.19 -18.64
CA VAL A 79 6.90 1.43 -18.46
C VAL A 79 6.13 0.12 -18.40
N ALA A 80 6.47 -0.87 -19.24
CA ALA A 80 5.85 -2.18 -19.19
C ALA A 80 6.04 -2.85 -17.82
N ARG A 81 7.26 -2.80 -17.27
CA ARG A 81 7.55 -3.34 -15.93
C ARG A 81 6.84 -2.57 -14.82
N LEU A 82 6.90 -1.24 -14.89
CA LEU A 82 6.20 -0.35 -13.99
C LEU A 82 4.70 -0.68 -13.96
N ARG A 83 4.08 -0.86 -15.12
CA ARG A 83 2.66 -1.18 -15.27
C ARG A 83 2.31 -2.52 -14.64
N VAL A 84 3.06 -3.59 -14.95
CA VAL A 84 2.80 -4.92 -14.38
C VAL A 84 2.93 -4.88 -12.86
N LEU A 85 3.99 -4.24 -12.32
CA LEU A 85 4.17 -4.13 -10.87
C LEU A 85 3.05 -3.29 -10.22
N CYS A 86 2.63 -2.19 -10.86
CA CYS A 86 1.48 -1.42 -10.42
C CYS A 86 0.20 -2.26 -10.41
N GLU A 87 -0.13 -2.96 -11.50
CA GLU A 87 -1.35 -3.77 -11.63
C GLU A 87 -1.40 -4.86 -10.55
N VAL A 88 -0.31 -5.63 -10.38
CA VAL A 88 -0.25 -6.71 -9.39
C VAL A 88 -0.44 -6.17 -7.97
N LEU A 89 0.31 -5.13 -7.58
CA LEU A 89 0.22 -4.58 -6.22
C LEU A 89 -1.12 -3.89 -5.97
N PHE A 90 -1.63 -3.15 -6.95
CA PHE A 90 -2.91 -2.45 -6.84
C PHE A 90 -4.06 -3.44 -6.73
N VAL A 91 -4.11 -4.47 -7.58
CA VAL A 91 -5.17 -5.50 -7.55
C VAL A 91 -5.13 -6.28 -6.24
N ALA A 92 -3.97 -6.76 -5.81
CA ALA A 92 -3.85 -7.50 -4.54
C ALA A 92 -4.32 -6.65 -3.34
N THR A 93 -3.94 -5.37 -3.35
CA THR A 93 -4.32 -4.44 -2.28
C THR A 93 -5.81 -4.10 -2.33
N ALA A 94 -6.36 -3.81 -3.51
CA ALA A 94 -7.78 -3.52 -3.69
C ALA A 94 -8.65 -4.70 -3.28
N LEU A 95 -8.28 -5.93 -3.66
CA LEU A 95 -8.99 -7.14 -3.23
C LEU A 95 -8.96 -7.30 -1.70
N THR A 96 -7.83 -6.99 -1.06
CA THR A 96 -7.74 -7.01 0.40
C THR A 96 -8.69 -5.99 1.03
N LEU A 97 -8.78 -4.79 0.47
CA LEU A 97 -9.71 -3.76 0.93
C LEU A 97 -11.18 -4.14 0.71
N VAL A 98 -11.51 -4.82 -0.39
CA VAL A 98 -12.87 -5.33 -0.61
C VAL A 98 -13.24 -6.35 0.46
N VAL A 99 -12.35 -7.31 0.75
CA VAL A 99 -12.58 -8.30 1.81
C VAL A 99 -12.70 -7.63 3.19
N ALA A 100 -11.84 -6.66 3.48
CA ALA A 100 -11.89 -5.92 4.73
C ALA A 100 -13.16 -5.05 4.83
N GLY A 101 -13.61 -4.45 3.73
CA GLY A 101 -14.84 -3.65 3.66
C GLY A 101 -16.10 -4.49 3.85
N VAL A 102 -16.14 -5.73 3.33
CA VAL A 102 -17.23 -6.68 3.61
C VAL A 102 -17.30 -7.06 5.10
N ARG A 103 -16.16 -7.00 5.80
CA ARG A 103 -16.07 -7.24 7.25
C ARG A 103 -16.28 -5.98 8.09
N ALA A 104 -16.18 -4.80 7.47
CA ALA A 104 -16.44 -3.53 8.14
C ALA A 104 -17.95 -3.34 8.29
N GLY A 105 -18.36 -2.85 9.45
CA GLY A 105 -19.78 -2.63 9.74
C GLY A 105 -20.31 -1.38 9.04
N GLY A 106 -21.46 -1.49 8.38
CA GLY A 106 -22.13 -0.33 7.75
C GLY A 106 -21.44 0.18 6.47
N LEU A 107 -21.97 1.30 5.95
CA LEU A 107 -21.42 1.98 4.77
C LEU A 107 -20.37 3.03 5.20
N PRO A 108 -19.27 3.19 4.44
CA PRO A 108 -18.28 4.22 4.72
C PRO A 108 -18.86 5.61 4.46
N THR A 109 -18.44 6.57 5.28
CA THR A 109 -18.61 7.99 4.99
C THR A 109 -17.76 8.41 3.79
N SER A 110 -18.05 9.58 3.23
CA SER A 110 -17.26 10.14 2.11
C SER A 110 -15.81 10.42 2.50
N ALA A 111 -15.55 10.82 3.75
CA ALA A 111 -14.21 11.05 4.27
C ALA A 111 -13.41 9.74 4.39
N GLU A 112 -14.01 8.69 4.95
CA GLU A 112 -13.39 7.36 5.06
C GLU A 112 -13.11 6.76 3.68
N LEU A 113 -14.07 6.82 2.75
CA LEU A 113 -13.88 6.32 1.40
C LEU A 113 -12.76 7.08 0.67
N ALA A 114 -12.74 8.41 0.78
CA ALA A 114 -11.70 9.23 0.17
C ALA A 114 -10.32 8.92 0.77
N ALA A 115 -10.21 8.81 2.09
CA ALA A 115 -8.97 8.42 2.77
C ALA A 115 -8.51 7.03 2.34
N LEU A 116 -9.41 6.06 2.25
CA LEU A 116 -9.12 4.69 1.85
C LEU A 116 -8.59 4.62 0.41
N VAL A 117 -9.30 5.24 -0.53
CA VAL A 117 -8.91 5.30 -1.95
C VAL A 117 -7.60 6.08 -2.11
N ALA A 118 -7.46 7.22 -1.44
CA ALA A 118 -6.23 8.00 -1.48
C ALA A 118 -5.04 7.18 -0.96
N THR A 119 -5.20 6.46 0.15
CA THR A 119 -4.14 5.61 0.70
C THR A 119 -3.77 4.49 -0.25
N LEU A 120 -4.75 3.80 -0.81
CA LEU A 120 -4.54 2.74 -1.81
C LEU A 120 -3.66 3.24 -2.95
N VAL A 121 -4.04 4.37 -3.56
CA VAL A 121 -3.31 4.93 -4.72
C VAL A 121 -1.92 5.42 -4.31
N VAL A 122 -1.84 6.20 -3.22
CA VAL A 122 -0.57 6.79 -2.76
C VAL A 122 0.44 5.73 -2.37
N VAL A 123 0.05 4.78 -1.52
CA VAL A 123 0.96 3.73 -1.03
C VAL A 123 1.39 2.84 -2.18
N SER A 124 0.47 2.39 -3.03
CA SER A 124 0.82 1.56 -4.19
C SER A 124 1.85 2.25 -5.07
N LEU A 125 1.62 3.52 -5.41
CA LEU A 125 2.53 4.27 -6.27
C LEU A 125 3.87 4.57 -5.59
N GLN A 126 3.90 4.89 -4.30
CA GLN A 126 5.13 5.10 -3.55
C GLN A 126 5.99 3.82 -3.50
N VAL A 127 5.36 2.68 -3.19
CA VAL A 127 6.01 1.38 -3.11
C VAL A 127 6.58 0.99 -4.46
N VAL A 128 5.80 1.14 -5.53
CA VAL A 128 6.26 0.87 -6.91
C VAL A 128 7.42 1.82 -7.29
N ALA A 129 7.28 3.12 -7.04
CA ALA A 129 8.31 4.10 -7.35
C ALA A 129 9.62 3.80 -6.62
N ARG A 130 9.54 3.32 -5.37
CA ARG A 130 10.70 2.94 -4.59
C ARG A 130 11.33 1.63 -5.10
N SER A 131 10.50 0.65 -5.43
CA SER A 131 10.91 -0.64 -6.00
C SER A 131 11.67 -0.47 -7.32
N MET A 132 11.12 0.31 -8.25
CA MET A 132 11.79 0.62 -9.52
C MET A 132 13.10 1.35 -9.30
N HIS A 133 13.12 2.32 -8.39
CA HIS A 133 14.33 3.08 -8.06
C HIS A 133 15.44 2.20 -7.47
N TRP A 134 15.11 1.31 -6.54
CA TRP A 134 16.07 0.36 -5.98
C TRP A 134 16.59 -0.61 -7.03
N SER A 135 15.70 -1.15 -7.85
CA SER A 135 16.06 -2.09 -8.91
C SER A 135 17.05 -1.49 -9.93
N VAL A 136 16.96 -0.19 -10.24
CA VAL A 136 17.90 0.49 -11.14
C VAL A 136 19.22 0.87 -10.44
N ARG A 137 19.15 1.38 -9.20
CA ARG A 137 20.33 1.91 -8.51
C ARG A 137 21.19 0.86 -7.80
N ARG A 138 20.58 -0.22 -7.34
CA ARG A 138 21.25 -1.30 -6.60
C ARG A 138 20.77 -2.65 -7.13
N PRO A 139 21.13 -3.00 -8.38
CA PRO A 139 20.81 -4.33 -8.90
C PRO A 139 21.58 -5.39 -8.12
N PHE A 140 20.94 -6.53 -7.90
CA PHE A 140 21.58 -7.70 -7.30
C PHE A 140 21.47 -8.88 -8.23
N ALA A 141 22.55 -9.64 -8.36
CA ALA A 141 22.48 -10.94 -8.97
C ALA A 141 21.69 -11.85 -8.00
N THR A 142 20.45 -12.26 -8.31
CA THR A 142 19.68 -13.29 -7.56
C THR A 142 19.31 -14.55 -8.36
N ASP A 143 19.41 -15.72 -7.72
CA ASP A 143 19.21 -17.04 -8.34
C ASP A 143 17.79 -17.52 -8.11
N LEU A 144 16.87 -17.18 -8.99
CA LEU A 144 15.46 -17.52 -8.76
C LEU A 144 15.12 -18.97 -9.16
N GLU A 145 16.10 -19.83 -9.45
CA GLU A 145 15.87 -21.27 -9.67
C GLU A 145 15.41 -21.98 -8.40
N SER A 146 15.84 -21.50 -7.23
CA SER A 146 15.46 -22.05 -5.94
C SER A 146 14.34 -21.24 -5.30
N ALA A 147 13.31 -21.92 -4.81
CA ALA A 147 12.23 -21.30 -4.03
C ALA A 147 12.69 -20.64 -2.72
N ARG A 148 13.92 -20.91 -2.27
CA ARG A 148 14.53 -20.29 -1.07
C ARG A 148 15.39 -19.07 -1.40
N ALA A 149 15.55 -18.74 -2.67
CA ALA A 149 16.38 -17.63 -3.06
C ALA A 149 15.71 -16.29 -2.73
N THR A 150 16.50 -15.37 -2.21
CA THR A 150 16.04 -14.06 -1.78
C THR A 150 16.43 -12.99 -2.81
N PRO A 151 15.52 -12.07 -3.20
CA PRO A 151 15.74 -11.08 -4.26
C PRO A 151 16.87 -10.07 -4.00
N ALA A 152 17.37 -9.98 -2.76
CA ALA A 152 18.55 -9.21 -2.41
C ALA A 152 19.29 -9.89 -1.24
N PRO A 153 20.54 -9.48 -0.93
CA PRO A 153 21.25 -9.97 0.25
C PRO A 153 20.44 -9.76 1.55
N PRO A 154 20.50 -10.68 2.53
CA PRO A 154 19.62 -10.66 3.70
C PRO A 154 19.60 -9.34 4.48
N LEU A 155 20.77 -8.72 4.68
CA LEU A 155 20.85 -7.44 5.40
C LEU A 155 20.18 -6.29 4.63
N VAL A 156 20.29 -6.30 3.30
CA VAL A 156 19.63 -5.32 2.44
C VAL A 156 18.12 -5.53 2.44
N MET A 157 17.67 -6.79 2.43
CA MET A 157 16.25 -7.13 2.57
C MET A 157 15.66 -6.59 3.87
N VAL A 158 16.33 -6.81 5.00
CA VAL A 158 15.88 -6.24 6.29
C VAL A 158 15.74 -4.73 6.21
N GLY A 159 16.72 -4.03 5.62
CA GLY A 159 16.66 -2.59 5.44
C GLY A 159 15.50 -2.12 4.56
N TYR A 160 15.23 -2.82 3.44
CA TYR A 160 14.11 -2.50 2.57
C TYR A 160 12.75 -2.81 3.21
N SER A 161 12.62 -3.94 3.90
CA SER A 161 11.43 -4.29 4.68
C SER A 161 11.14 -3.26 5.76
N ALA A 162 12.15 -2.89 6.55
CA ALA A 162 12.01 -1.87 7.59
C ALA A 162 11.60 -0.51 7.00
N TYR A 163 12.21 -0.10 5.89
CA TYR A 163 11.86 1.14 5.21
C TYR A 163 10.42 1.13 4.68
N LEU A 164 10.00 0.06 3.98
CA LEU A 164 8.65 -0.06 3.44
C LEU A 164 7.60 -0.14 4.55
N ALA A 165 7.85 -0.91 5.61
CA ALA A 165 6.96 -1.01 6.74
C ALA A 165 6.78 0.34 7.42
N LEU A 166 7.88 1.04 7.74
CA LEU A 166 7.82 2.34 8.41
C LEU A 166 7.07 3.38 7.56
N THR A 167 7.46 3.54 6.30
CA THR A 167 6.89 4.58 5.42
C THR A 167 5.42 4.33 5.11
N SER A 168 5.04 3.08 4.86
CA SER A 168 3.66 2.72 4.58
C SER A 168 2.76 2.80 5.83
N THR A 169 3.27 2.43 7.00
CA THR A 169 2.55 2.58 8.27
C THR A 169 2.33 4.05 8.60
N LEU A 170 3.36 4.90 8.50
CA LEU A 170 3.23 6.34 8.70
C LEU A 170 2.20 6.96 7.74
N THR A 171 2.24 6.56 6.46
CA THR A 171 1.27 7.02 5.47
C THR A 171 -0.15 6.56 5.82
N GLY A 172 -0.32 5.29 6.18
CA GLY A 172 -1.61 4.74 6.61
C GLY A 172 -2.16 5.43 7.85
N MET A 173 -1.31 5.74 8.84
CA MET A 173 -1.71 6.51 10.03
C MET A 173 -2.16 7.92 9.67
N ILE A 174 -1.44 8.64 8.79
CA ILE A 174 -1.86 9.97 8.32
C ILE A 174 -3.25 9.88 7.68
N PHE A 175 -3.47 8.93 6.76
CA PHE A 175 -4.78 8.82 6.14
C PHE A 175 -5.88 8.35 7.10
N SER A 176 -5.55 7.51 8.08
CA SER A 176 -6.47 7.14 9.16
C SER A 176 -6.87 8.36 10.00
N THR A 177 -5.97 9.34 10.20
CA THR A 177 -6.33 10.61 10.84
C THR A 177 -7.21 11.48 9.93
N THR A 178 -6.96 11.50 8.61
CA THR A 178 -7.82 12.24 7.67
C THR A 178 -9.22 11.63 7.52
N ALA A 179 -9.35 10.32 7.73
CA ALA A 179 -10.64 9.63 7.73
C ALA A 179 -11.56 10.10 8.88
N GLN A 180 -10.97 10.59 9.97
CA GLN A 180 -11.69 11.14 11.13
C GLN A 180 -11.97 12.65 11.02
N ALA A 181 -11.50 13.31 9.95
CA ALA A 181 -11.70 14.74 9.75
C ALA A 181 -13.04 15.03 9.07
N ASP A 182 -13.53 16.27 9.25
CA ASP A 182 -14.76 16.74 8.61
C ASP A 182 -14.55 16.99 7.10
N GLY A 183 -14.59 15.91 6.32
CA GLY A 183 -14.69 15.93 4.87
C GLY A 183 -13.49 15.36 4.08
N PRO A 184 -13.71 14.99 2.81
CA PRO A 184 -12.74 14.27 1.97
C PRO A 184 -11.55 15.12 1.50
N GLN A 185 -11.64 16.45 1.61
CA GLN A 185 -10.61 17.38 1.14
C GLN A 185 -9.26 17.17 1.81
N TRP A 186 -9.23 16.73 3.07
CA TRP A 186 -7.99 16.49 3.81
C TRP A 186 -7.20 15.33 3.23
N ALA A 187 -7.87 14.22 2.91
CA ALA A 187 -7.23 13.09 2.23
C ALA A 187 -6.62 13.52 0.88
N ILE A 188 -7.35 14.32 0.10
CA ILE A 188 -6.88 14.81 -1.20
C ILE A 188 -5.67 15.72 -1.03
N LEU A 189 -5.73 16.67 -0.08
CA LEU A 189 -4.65 17.62 0.20
C LEU A 189 -3.33 16.92 0.54
N PHE A 190 -3.38 15.83 1.31
CA PHE A 190 -2.20 15.02 1.62
C PHE A 190 -1.81 14.09 0.47
N ALA A 191 -2.77 13.55 -0.29
CA ALA A 191 -2.49 12.63 -1.38
C ALA A 191 -1.71 13.29 -2.53
N VAL A 192 -2.12 14.48 -2.96
CA VAL A 192 -1.51 15.19 -4.10
C VAL A 192 0.01 15.32 -3.99
N PRO A 193 0.60 15.91 -2.93
CA PRO A 193 2.06 16.05 -2.82
C PRO A 193 2.77 14.69 -2.79
N CYS A 194 2.18 13.69 -2.12
CA CYS A 194 2.71 12.34 -2.08
C CYS A 194 2.76 11.69 -3.48
N LEU A 195 1.69 11.84 -4.27
CA LEU A 195 1.61 11.35 -5.64
C LEU A 195 2.62 12.06 -6.54
N LEU A 196 2.71 13.39 -6.46
CA LEU A 196 3.68 14.17 -7.22
C LEU A 196 5.13 13.74 -6.91
N ALA A 197 5.45 13.47 -5.63
CA ALA A 197 6.76 12.98 -5.23
C ALA A 197 7.05 11.58 -5.79
N ALA A 198 6.06 10.68 -5.79
CA ALA A 198 6.19 9.33 -6.34
C ALA A 198 6.35 9.36 -7.87
N VAL A 199 5.53 10.14 -8.58
CA VAL A 199 5.63 10.34 -10.04
C VAL A 199 6.97 10.96 -10.41
N ARG A 200 7.40 12.02 -9.71
CA ARG A 200 8.72 12.63 -9.95
C ARG A 200 9.84 11.61 -9.81
N ARG A 201 9.79 10.73 -8.79
CA ARG A 201 10.78 9.66 -8.60
C ARG A 201 10.75 8.67 -9.77
N LEU A 202 9.58 8.28 -10.27
CA LEU A 202 9.44 7.41 -11.43
C LEU A 202 10.01 8.05 -12.70
N LEU A 203 9.73 9.34 -12.94
CA LEU A 203 10.25 10.07 -14.09
C LEU A 203 11.78 10.16 -14.05
N ILE A 204 12.36 10.47 -12.88
CA ILE A 204 13.81 10.48 -12.71
C ILE A 204 14.39 9.09 -12.95
N THR A 205 13.79 8.05 -12.37
CA THR A 205 14.28 6.67 -12.51
C THR A 205 14.16 6.16 -13.95
N SER A 206 13.10 6.53 -14.67
CA SER A 206 12.92 6.21 -16.09
C SER A 206 14.00 6.86 -16.96
N ARG A 207 14.37 8.10 -16.65
CA ARG A 207 15.50 8.78 -17.31
C ARG A 207 16.83 8.11 -16.99
N GLU A 208 17.06 7.73 -15.72
CA GLU A 208 18.25 6.96 -15.33
C GLU A 208 18.33 5.62 -16.08
N TRP A 209 17.21 4.93 -16.28
CA TRP A 209 17.15 3.67 -17.04
C TRP A 209 17.41 3.86 -18.55
N ALA A 210 17.03 5.01 -19.11
CA ALA A 210 17.28 5.32 -20.51
C ALA A 210 18.79 5.44 -20.81
N THR A 211 19.59 5.83 -19.82
CA THR A 211 21.04 5.94 -19.92
C THR A 211 21.69 4.55 -20.18
N PRO A 212 22.40 4.36 -21.30
CA PRO A 212 22.95 3.05 -21.69
C PRO A 212 23.87 2.43 -20.63
N GLU A 213 24.70 3.22 -19.97
CA GLU A 213 25.66 2.76 -18.96
C GLU A 213 24.97 2.25 -17.69
N ALA A 214 23.92 2.94 -17.25
CA ALA A 214 23.14 2.53 -16.10
C ALA A 214 22.40 1.22 -16.39
N ARG A 215 21.82 1.12 -17.59
CA ARG A 215 21.10 -0.06 -18.06
C ARG A 215 22.03 -1.26 -18.25
N SER A 216 23.17 -1.09 -18.91
CA SER A 216 24.14 -2.18 -19.16
C SER A 216 24.69 -2.74 -17.85
N ARG A 217 24.97 -1.89 -16.86
CA ARG A 217 25.35 -2.34 -15.51
C ARG A 217 24.28 -3.19 -14.86
N VAL A 218 23.01 -2.76 -14.91
CA VAL A 218 21.90 -3.55 -14.35
C VAL A 218 21.78 -4.88 -15.07
N ILE A 219 21.77 -4.90 -16.40
CA ILE A 219 21.65 -6.12 -17.21
C ILE A 219 22.80 -7.07 -16.95
N ALA A 220 24.04 -6.59 -17.02
CA ALA A 220 25.22 -7.39 -16.71
C ALA A 220 25.14 -7.98 -15.29
N THR A 221 24.62 -7.21 -14.31
CA THR A 221 24.48 -7.71 -12.93
C THR A 221 23.42 -8.81 -12.82
N VAL A 222 22.25 -8.64 -13.44
CA VAL A 222 21.15 -9.61 -13.34
C VAL A 222 21.37 -10.84 -14.23
N ALA A 223 22.15 -10.70 -15.30
CA ALA A 223 22.47 -11.76 -16.25
C ALA A 223 23.81 -12.45 -16.00
N ALA A 224 24.61 -12.03 -15.01
CA ALA A 224 25.84 -12.70 -14.60
C ALA A 224 25.58 -14.04 -13.87
N ARG A 225 24.56 -14.76 -14.34
CA ARG A 225 23.90 -15.89 -13.70
C ARG A 225 23.62 -16.94 -14.75
#